data_AF-A0AA94TQT8-F1
#
_entry.id   AF-A0AA94TQT8-F1
#
_cell.length_a   1.000
_cell.length_b   1.000
_cell.length_c   1.000
_cell.angle_alpha   90.00
_cell.angle_beta   90.00
_cell.angle_gamma   90.00
#
_symmetry.space_group_name_H-M   'P 1'
#
loop_
_entity.id
_entity.type
_entity.pdbx_description
1 polymer ?
#
loop_
_entity_poly.entity_id
_entity_poly.type
_entity_poly.pdbx_seq_one_letter_code
_entity_poly.pdbx_strand_id
1 'polypeptide(L)'
;MGGNNHSVITCTKCGGKNSDDTRFCARCGNKLQSSRKAGPDAPPPEEPLEPFAHQGLSPDLLRALKRMAEAWVYLLLLGTVAAGCAFYEVWWPLYPAVALLGLLIRLRRI
;
A
#
# COMPACT_ATOMS: atom_id res chain seq x y z
N MET A 1 -46.63 -7.96 34.07
CA MET A 1 -46.87 -7.56 32.67
C MET A 1 -45.80 -6.57 32.25
N GLY A 2 -44.81 -6.98 31.45
CA GLY A 2 -43.79 -6.06 30.90
C GLY A 2 -44.33 -5.39 29.64
N GLY A 3 -44.52 -4.07 29.68
CA GLY A 3 -44.96 -3.28 28.52
C GLY A 3 -43.81 -3.09 27.53
N ASN A 4 -44.02 -3.53 26.29
CA ASN A 4 -43.06 -3.33 25.22
C ASN A 4 -43.11 -1.86 24.75
N ASN A 5 -42.24 -1.01 25.31
CA ASN A 5 -42.06 0.36 24.86
C ASN A 5 -41.25 0.39 23.55
N HIS A 6 -41.86 -0.02 22.43
CA HIS A 6 -41.25 0.16 21.12
C HIS A 6 -41.24 1.66 20.77
N SER A 7 -40.05 2.26 20.73
CA SER A 7 -39.85 3.60 20.20
C SER A 7 -40.27 3.65 18.73
N VAL A 8 -41.02 4.69 18.36
CA VAL A 8 -41.49 4.92 16.99
C VAL A 8 -40.57 5.95 16.33
N ILE A 9 -40.05 5.63 15.14
CA ILE A 9 -39.22 6.52 14.34
C ILE A 9 -40.00 7.01 13.11
N THR A 10 -39.90 8.32 12.84
CA THR A 10 -40.54 8.94 11.67
C THR A 10 -39.54 8.99 10.51
N CYS A 11 -39.93 8.49 9.35
CA CYS A 11 -39.11 8.52 8.14
C CYS A 11 -38.92 9.96 7.65
N THR A 12 -37.67 10.41 7.54
CA THR A 12 -37.32 11.75 7.05
C THR A 12 -37.67 11.98 5.57
N LYS A 13 -37.87 10.91 4.79
CA LYS A 13 -38.18 11.01 3.35
C LYS A 13 -39.68 11.12 3.06
N CYS A 14 -40.54 10.43 3.81
CA CYS A 14 -41.98 10.35 3.49
C CYS A 14 -42.91 10.63 4.68
N GLY A 15 -42.37 10.93 5.86
CA GLY A 15 -43.13 11.15 7.09
C GLY A 15 -43.83 9.90 7.65
N GLY A 16 -43.60 8.71 7.08
CA GLY A 16 -44.19 7.47 7.58
C GLY A 16 -43.63 7.10 8.96
N LYS A 17 -44.50 6.71 9.88
CA LYS A 17 -44.13 6.20 11.22
C LYS A 17 -43.80 4.71 11.12
N ASN A 18 -42.64 4.31 11.63
CA ASN A 18 -42.18 2.91 11.65
C ASN A 18 -41.65 2.59 13.06
N SER A 19 -41.51 1.32 13.44
CA SER A 19 -40.82 1.01 14.69
C SER A 19 -39.32 1.26 14.53
N ASP A 20 -38.63 1.63 15.62
CA ASP A 20 -37.18 1.83 15.62
C ASP A 20 -36.38 0.54 15.34
N ASP A 21 -37.08 -0.61 15.38
CA ASP A 21 -36.53 -1.92 15.03
C ASP A 21 -36.44 -2.16 13.51
N THR A 22 -37.15 -1.39 12.68
CA THR A 22 -37.11 -1.60 11.22
C THR A 22 -35.94 -0.87 10.57
N ARG A 23 -35.15 -1.58 9.77
CA ARG A 23 -34.02 -1.01 9.02
C ARG A 23 -34.45 -0.12 7.83
N PHE A 24 -35.66 -0.35 7.32
CA PHE A 24 -36.23 0.33 6.16
C PHE A 24 -37.64 0.81 6.47
N CYS A 25 -38.07 1.89 5.80
CA CYS A 25 -39.43 2.40 5.93
C CYS A 25 -40.43 1.52 5.17
N ALA A 26 -41.48 1.05 5.85
CA ALA A 26 -42.52 0.20 5.25
C ALA A 26 -43.35 0.92 4.16
N ARG A 27 -43.33 2.26 4.15
CA ARG A 27 -44.11 3.06 3.20
C ARG A 27 -43.35 3.41 1.91
N CYS A 28 -42.05 3.68 1.99
CA CYS A 28 -41.28 4.18 0.84
C CYS A 28 -39.94 3.46 0.59
N GLY A 29 -39.58 2.47 1.42
CA GLY A 29 -38.35 1.69 1.29
C GLY A 29 -37.06 2.42 1.70
N ASN A 30 -37.12 3.68 2.13
CA ASN A 30 -35.91 4.42 2.53
C ASN A 30 -35.26 3.81 3.77
N LYS A 31 -33.92 3.73 3.80
CA LYS A 31 -33.17 3.26 4.97
C LYS A 31 -33.41 4.20 6.15
N LEU A 32 -33.85 3.64 7.27
CA LEU A 32 -34.07 4.38 8.51
C LEU A 32 -32.77 4.42 9.31
N GLN A 33 -32.52 5.56 9.95
CA GLN A 33 -31.42 5.71 10.90
C GLN A 33 -31.89 5.10 12.23
N SER A 34 -31.93 3.77 12.31
CA SER A 34 -32.28 3.04 13.53
C SER A 34 -31.23 3.34 14.60
N SER A 35 -31.69 3.73 15.79
CA SER A 35 -30.79 4.03 16.92
C SER A 35 -30.45 2.78 17.74
N ARG A 36 -30.70 1.58 17.18
CA ARG A 36 -30.55 0.29 17.86
C ARG A 36 -29.17 0.18 18.50
N LYS A 37 -29.15 0.33 19.82
CA LYS A 37 -28.07 -0.16 20.65
C LYS A 37 -28.04 -1.68 20.51
N ALA A 38 -26.83 -2.23 20.41
CA ALA A 38 -26.63 -3.68 20.43
C ALA A 38 -27.46 -4.26 21.58
N GLY A 39 -28.30 -5.25 21.27
CA GLY A 39 -29.23 -5.82 22.26
C GLY A 39 -28.46 -6.53 23.39
N PRO A 40 -29.15 -6.90 24.48
CA PRO A 40 -28.54 -7.64 25.59
C PRO A 40 -27.86 -8.95 25.16
N ASP A 41 -28.29 -9.51 24.03
CA ASP A 41 -27.77 -10.76 23.44
C ASP A 41 -26.72 -10.53 22.34
N ALA A 42 -26.25 -9.29 22.16
CA ALA A 42 -25.09 -9.06 21.30
C ALA A 42 -23.87 -9.72 21.96
N PRO A 43 -23.10 -10.53 21.22
CA PRO A 43 -21.85 -11.06 21.74
C PRO A 43 -21.00 -9.87 22.25
N PRO A 44 -20.26 -10.04 23.37
CA PRO A 44 -19.34 -9.02 23.87
C PRO A 44 -18.50 -8.50 22.70
N PRO A 45 -18.19 -7.20 22.63
CA PRO A 45 -17.32 -6.66 21.59
C PRO A 45 -16.09 -7.55 21.46
N GLU A 46 -16.06 -8.36 20.40
CA GLU A 46 -14.92 -9.21 20.10
C GLU A 46 -13.70 -8.30 19.97
N GLU A 47 -12.59 -8.83 20.49
CA GLU A 47 -11.36 -8.17 20.95
C GLU A 47 -10.92 -6.91 20.18
N PRO A 48 -10.15 -6.01 20.84
CA PRO A 48 -9.56 -4.85 20.18
C PRO A 48 -8.98 -5.23 18.82
N LEU A 49 -9.51 -4.62 17.76
CA LEU A 49 -9.10 -4.91 16.39
C LEU A 49 -7.59 -4.75 16.28
N GLU A 50 -6.91 -5.84 15.90
CA GLU A 50 -5.46 -5.86 15.68
C GLU A 50 -5.07 -4.69 14.77
N PRO A 51 -4.07 -3.87 15.16
CA PRO A 51 -3.59 -2.80 14.30
C PRO A 51 -3.13 -3.37 12.95
N PHE A 52 -3.64 -2.82 11.86
CA PHE A 52 -3.17 -3.16 10.52
C PHE A 52 -1.69 -2.82 10.37
N ALA A 53 -0.82 -3.82 10.50
CA ALA A 53 0.59 -3.68 10.17
C ALA A 53 0.73 -3.62 8.64
N HIS A 54 1.14 -2.46 8.10
CA HIS A 54 1.49 -2.34 6.69
C HIS A 54 2.59 -3.36 6.36
N GLN A 55 2.29 -4.26 5.42
CA GLN A 55 3.27 -5.18 4.86
C GLN A 55 4.49 -4.37 4.41
N GLY A 56 5.64 -4.66 5.03
CA GLY A 56 6.89 -3.97 4.76
C GLY A 56 7.29 -4.02 3.28
N LEU A 57 8.30 -3.24 2.93
CA LEU A 57 8.78 -3.10 1.56
C LEU A 57 9.04 -4.48 0.93
N SER A 58 8.35 -4.78 -0.17
CA SER A 58 8.40 -6.11 -0.77
C SER A 58 9.83 -6.46 -1.23
N PRO A 59 10.28 -7.72 -1.06
CA PRO A 59 11.62 -8.15 -1.47
C PRO A 59 11.86 -7.97 -2.97
N ASP A 60 10.79 -7.91 -3.77
CA ASP A 60 10.85 -7.68 -5.22
C ASP A 60 11.15 -6.22 -5.57
N LEU A 61 10.58 -5.27 -4.82
CA LEU A 61 10.89 -3.85 -4.99
C LEU A 61 12.34 -3.55 -4.58
N LEU A 62 12.83 -4.17 -3.50
CA LEU A 62 14.24 -4.09 -3.12
C LEU A 62 15.17 -4.65 -4.20
N ARG A 63 14.82 -5.79 -4.81
CA ARG A 63 15.58 -6.36 -5.94
C ARG A 63 15.57 -5.44 -7.16
N ALA A 64 14.44 -4.83 -7.49
CA ALA A 64 14.34 -3.88 -8.59
C ALA A 64 15.19 -2.63 -8.33
N LEU A 65 15.10 -2.06 -7.13
CA LEU A 65 15.90 -0.90 -6.71
C LEU A 65 17.41 -1.19 -6.78
N LYS A 66 17.83 -2.38 -6.34
CA LYS A 66 19.24 -2.81 -6.40
C LYS A 66 19.76 -2.86 -7.84
N ARG A 67 19.00 -3.43 -8.79
CA ARG A 67 19.39 -3.49 -10.20
C ARG A 67 19.53 -2.09 -10.81
N MET A 68 18.61 -1.21 -10.46
CA MET A 68 18.67 0.18 -10.91
C MET A 68 19.93 0.86 -10.37
N ALA A 69 20.20 0.75 -9.07
CA ALA A 69 21.42 1.29 -8.47
C ALA A 69 22.70 0.76 -9.14
N GLU A 70 22.75 -0.53 -9.49
CA GLU A 70 23.89 -1.12 -10.19
C GLU A 70 24.11 -0.51 -11.59
N ALA A 71 23.02 -0.28 -12.34
CA ALA A 71 23.10 0.39 -13.64
C ALA A 71 23.63 1.83 -13.53
N TRP A 72 23.17 2.58 -12.52
CA TRP A 72 23.69 3.92 -12.23
C TRP A 72 25.17 3.90 -11.86
N VAL A 73 25.63 2.91 -11.06
CA VAL A 73 27.05 2.74 -10.73
C VAL A 73 27.89 2.49 -11.98
N TYR A 74 27.45 1.63 -12.90
CA TYR A 74 28.19 1.39 -14.16
C TYR A 74 28.24 2.64 -15.04
N LEU A 75 27.16 3.42 -15.13
CA LEU A 75 27.14 4.66 -15.89
C LEU A 75 28.09 5.70 -15.30
N LEU A 76 28.11 5.86 -13.97
CA LEU A 76 29.03 6.77 -13.30
C LEU A 76 30.48 6.33 -13.50
N LEU A 77 30.78 5.04 -13.33
CA LEU A 77 32.11 4.50 -13.56
C LEU A 77 32.58 4.75 -15.00
N LEU A 78 31.73 4.46 -15.99
CA LEU A 78 32.04 4.69 -17.40
C LEU A 78 32.24 6.18 -17.69
N GLY A 79 31.39 7.04 -17.12
CA GLY A 79 31.50 8.48 -17.23
C GLY A 79 32.78 9.04 -16.61
N THR A 80 33.18 8.55 -15.43
CA THR A 80 34.44 8.94 -14.77
C THR A 80 35.65 8.51 -15.60
N VAL A 81 35.63 7.30 -16.17
CA VAL A 81 36.70 6.82 -17.06
C VAL A 81 36.77 7.66 -18.34
N ALA A 82 35.63 7.94 -18.96
CA ALA A 82 35.55 8.78 -20.16
C ALA A 82 36.02 10.22 -19.90
N ALA A 83 35.63 10.81 -18.76
CA ALA A 83 36.10 12.12 -18.32
C ALA A 83 37.61 12.10 -18.09
N GLY A 84 38.14 11.08 -17.39
CA GLY A 84 39.58 10.91 -17.22
C GLY A 84 40.32 10.80 -18.55
N CYS A 85 39.79 10.06 -19.52
CA CYS A 85 40.35 9.99 -20.86
C CYS A 85 40.38 11.35 -21.58
N ALA A 86 39.34 12.17 -21.40
CA ALA A 86 39.26 13.51 -22.01
C ALA A 86 40.16 14.54 -21.30
N PHE A 87 40.31 14.47 -19.97
CA PHE A 87 41.10 15.45 -19.20
C PHE A 87 42.61 15.26 -19.34
N TYR A 88 43.09 14.05 -19.62
CA TYR A 88 44.52 13.75 -19.52
C TYR A 88 45.27 13.67 -20.86
N GLU A 89 44.61 13.68 -22.04
CA GLU A 89 45.27 13.67 -23.39
C GLU A 89 46.44 12.66 -23.53
N VAL A 90 46.43 11.59 -22.73
CA VAL A 90 47.54 10.62 -22.59
C VAL A 90 46.95 9.23 -22.79
N TRP A 91 47.48 8.47 -23.75
CA TRP A 91 46.94 7.18 -24.23
C TRP A 91 47.19 5.96 -23.30
N TRP A 92 47.83 6.15 -22.15
CA TRP A 92 48.17 5.07 -21.21
C TRP A 92 47.03 4.49 -20.32
N PRO A 93 45.95 5.21 -19.97
CA PRO A 93 44.85 4.67 -19.15
C PRO A 93 43.87 3.78 -19.93
N LEU A 94 44.07 3.65 -21.24
CA LEU A 94 43.28 2.76 -22.10
C LEU A 94 43.53 1.27 -21.77
N TYR A 95 44.74 0.93 -21.36
CA TYR A 95 45.14 -0.44 -20.99
C TYR A 95 44.44 -0.97 -19.72
N PRO A 96 44.43 -0.26 -18.56
CA PRO A 96 43.70 -0.73 -17.39
C PRO A 96 42.18 -0.77 -17.60
N ALA A 97 41.64 0.12 -18.44
CA ALA A 97 40.21 0.12 -18.79
C ALA A 97 39.82 -1.14 -19.57
N VAL A 98 40.60 -1.55 -20.57
CA VAL A 98 40.39 -2.80 -21.31
C VAL A 98 40.57 -4.03 -20.42
N ALA A 99 41.56 -4.02 -19.51
CA ALA A 99 41.79 -5.11 -18.57
C ALA A 99 40.61 -5.29 -17.59
N LEU A 100 40.07 -4.18 -17.06
CA LEU A 100 38.87 -4.20 -16.22
C LEU A 100 37.64 -4.65 -17.00
N LEU A 101 37.45 -4.18 -18.23
CA LEU A 101 36.33 -4.62 -19.07
C LEU A 101 36.38 -6.13 -19.33
N GLY A 102 37.57 -6.66 -19.66
CA GLY A 102 37.79 -8.10 -19.85
C GLY A 102 37.51 -8.90 -18.57
N LEU A 103 37.97 -8.41 -17.42
CA LEU A 103 37.71 -9.03 -16.11
C LEU A 103 36.21 -9.06 -15.79
N LEU A 104 35.51 -7.94 -16.01
CA LEU A 104 34.07 -7.82 -15.79
C LEU A 104 33.26 -8.71 -16.73
N ILE A 105 33.65 -8.81 -18.01
CA ILE A 105 32.99 -9.72 -18.97
C ILE A 105 33.20 -11.18 -18.55
N ARG A 106 34.39 -11.53 -18.02
CA ARG A 106 34.67 -12.88 -17.55
C ARG A 106 33.87 -13.23 -16.29
N LEU A 107 33.76 -12.30 -15.34
CA LEU A 107 32.98 -12.45 -14.10
C LEU A 107 31.47 -12.51 -14.37
N ARG A 108 31.00 -11.96 -15.49
CA ARG A 108 29.59 -12.06 -15.93
C ARG A 108 29.27 -13.34 -16.71
N ARG A 109 30.30 -14.04 -17.21
CA ARG A 109 30.15 -15.25 -18.03
C ARG A 109 30.21 -16.54 -17.20
N ILE A 110 30.73 -16.47 -15.97
CA ILE A 110 30.74 -17.54 -14.96
C ILE A 110 29.54 -17.33 -14.04
#